data_AF-A0A699UPE0-F1
#
_entry.id   AF-A0A699UPE0-F1
#
_cell.length_a   1.000
_cell.length_b   1.000
_cell.length_c   1.000
_cell.angle_alpha   90.00
_cell.angle_beta   90.00
_cell.angle_gamma   90.00
#
_symmetry.space_group_name_H-M   'P 1'
#
loop_
_entity.id
_entity.type
_entity.pdbx_description
1 polymer ?
#
loop_
_entity_poly.entity_id
_entity_poly.type
_entity_poly.pdbx_seq_one_letter_code
_entity_poly.pdbx_strand_id
1 'polypeptide(L)'
;MFTDHKSLQHILDQKELNMRQRHWLEFLSDYDYEIRYHPGKAIVVADALSRKERIKPIRVRALVMTIGLELSKQILNAHTEARKPENLKNKDVGGMLVENS
;
A
#
# COMPACT_ATOMS: atom_id res chain seq x y z
N MET A 1 11.39 3.57 29.07
CA MET A 1 11.26 2.69 27.89
C MET A 1 12.16 1.46 28.05
N PHE A 2 11.60 0.25 27.93
CA PHE A 2 12.37 -0.99 27.99
C PHE A 2 12.62 -1.55 26.60
N THR A 3 13.81 -2.10 26.37
CA THR A 3 14.23 -2.67 25.08
C THR A 3 15.06 -3.92 25.28
N ASP A 4 14.88 -4.93 24.42
CA ASP A 4 15.75 -6.13 24.35
C ASP A 4 16.95 -5.92 23.42
N HIS A 5 17.03 -4.74 22.79
CA HIS A 5 18.16 -4.39 21.95
C HIS A 5 19.22 -3.66 22.75
N LYS A 6 20.25 -4.40 23.20
CA LYS A 6 21.30 -3.88 24.09
C LYS A 6 21.99 -2.61 23.56
N SER A 7 22.20 -2.47 22.25
CA SER A 7 22.86 -1.28 21.73
C SER A 7 22.02 0.00 21.83
N LEU A 8 20.67 -0.12 21.91
CA LEU A 8 19.80 1.06 22.06
C LEU A 8 19.94 1.72 23.42
N GLN A 9 20.43 1.00 24.43
CA GLN A 9 20.73 1.58 25.74
C GLN A 9 21.76 2.71 25.65
N HIS A 10 22.68 2.64 24.69
CA HIS A 10 23.79 3.59 24.53
C HIS A 10 23.58 4.57 23.37
N ILE A 11 22.36 4.68 22.84
CA ILE A 11 22.10 5.46 21.63
C ILE A 11 22.40 6.96 21.81
N LEU A 12 22.28 7.49 23.02
CA LEU A 12 22.59 8.89 23.32
C LEU A 12 24.10 9.15 23.42
N ASP A 13 24.89 8.11 23.74
CA ASP A 13 26.35 8.20 23.87
C ASP A 13 27.07 7.99 22.51
N GLN A 14 26.33 7.60 21.46
CA GLN A 14 26.89 7.32 20.15
C GLN A 14 27.26 8.62 19.41
N LYS A 15 28.54 8.74 19.03
CA LYS A 15 29.08 9.90 18.30
C LYS A 15 28.44 10.10 16.92
N GLU A 16 28.12 9.01 16.24
CA GLU A 16 27.49 9.05 14.91
C GLU A 16 26.21 8.24 14.90
N LEU A 17 25.11 8.92 14.55
CA LEU A 17 23.80 8.33 14.42
C LEU A 17 23.31 8.38 12.98
N ASN A 18 22.71 7.29 12.52
CA ASN A 18 22.01 7.26 11.24
C ASN A 18 20.81 8.23 11.26
N MET A 19 20.45 8.79 10.11
CA MET A 19 19.27 9.66 9.93
C MET A 19 17.99 9.07 10.55
N ARG A 20 17.79 7.75 10.46
CA ARG A 20 16.65 7.10 11.10
C ARG A 20 16.69 7.25 12.62
N GLN A 21 17.82 7.01 13.25
CA GLN A 21 17.98 7.14 14.71
C GLN A 21 17.80 8.60 15.15
N ARG A 22 18.34 9.56 14.39
CA ARG A 22 18.17 10.99 14.67
C ARG A 22 16.70 11.42 14.65
N HIS A 23 15.94 11.05 13.61
CA HIS A 23 14.50 11.34 13.58
C HIS A 23 13.74 10.71 14.75
N TRP A 24 14.09 9.48 15.16
CA TRP A 24 13.46 8.87 16.33
C TRP A 24 13.81 9.60 17.63
N LEU A 25 15.05 10.07 17.80
CA LEU A 25 15.43 10.83 18.99
C LEU A 25 14.76 12.21 19.04
N GLU A 26 14.63 12.88 17.90
CA GLU A 26 13.89 14.13 17.79
C GLU A 26 12.40 13.92 18.11
N PHE A 27 11.80 12.83 17.66
CA PHE A 27 10.43 12.48 18.05
C PHE A 27 10.30 12.21 19.56
N LEU A 28 11.30 11.55 20.15
CA LEU A 28 11.29 11.20 21.57
C LEU A 28 11.64 12.37 22.49
N SER A 29 12.26 13.46 21.99
CA SER A 29 12.71 14.58 22.83
C SER A 29 11.57 15.31 23.55
N ASP A 30 10.35 15.19 23.04
CA ASP A 30 9.16 15.78 23.64
C ASP A 30 8.67 15.00 24.88
N TYR A 31 9.25 13.83 25.15
CA TYR A 31 8.87 12.97 26.26
C TYR A 31 10.01 12.88 27.28
N ASP A 32 9.67 12.76 28.56
CA ASP A 32 10.64 12.34 29.57
C ASP A 32 10.82 10.81 29.48
N TYR A 33 11.94 10.36 28.91
CA TYR A 33 12.21 8.95 28.68
C TYR A 33 13.59 8.54 29.16
N GLU A 34 13.66 7.30 29.63
CA GLU A 34 14.90 6.60 29.92
C GLU A 34 14.92 5.27 29.17
N ILE A 35 15.99 4.95 28.45
CA ILE A 35 16.13 3.69 27.71
C ILE A 35 16.87 2.67 28.58
N ARG A 36 16.18 1.60 28.98
CA ARG A 36 16.75 0.52 29.80
C ARG A 36 16.73 -0.81 29.07
N TYR A 37 17.87 -1.50 29.03
CA TYR A 37 17.96 -2.85 28.49
C TYR A 37 17.25 -3.85 29.42
N HIS A 38 16.42 -4.73 28.86
CA HIS A 38 15.81 -5.86 29.54
C HIS A 38 16.04 -7.13 28.71
N PRO A 39 16.47 -8.25 29.32
CA PRO A 39 16.63 -9.51 28.59
C PRO A 39 15.28 -9.94 27.96
N GLY A 40 15.31 -10.46 26.73
CA GLY A 40 14.09 -10.75 25.94
C GLY A 40 13.02 -11.60 26.64
N LYS A 41 13.36 -12.39 27.67
CA LYS A 41 12.39 -13.09 28.54
C LYS A 41 11.43 -12.15 29.27
N ALA A 42 11.72 -10.86 29.39
CA ALA A 42 10.86 -9.86 30.00
C ALA A 42 9.99 -9.09 28.97
N ILE A 43 10.22 -9.28 27.66
CA ILE A 43 9.52 -8.57 26.57
C ILE A 43 8.50 -9.49 25.88
N VAL A 44 8.10 -10.58 26.53
CA VAL A 44 7.19 -11.60 25.97
C VAL A 44 5.88 -11.00 25.44
N VAL A 45 5.31 -10.02 26.15
CA VAL A 45 4.07 -9.36 25.73
C VAL A 45 4.25 -8.56 24.45
N ALA A 46 5.28 -7.71 24.37
CA ALA A 46 5.52 -6.89 23.18
C ALA A 46 6.00 -7.74 22.00
N ASP A 47 6.79 -8.79 22.25
CA ASP A 47 7.22 -9.76 21.23
C ASP A 47 6.01 -10.54 20.66
N ALA A 48 5.09 -10.98 21.53
CA ALA A 48 3.84 -11.63 21.09
C ALA A 48 2.97 -10.69 20.24
N LEU A 49 2.90 -9.40 20.57
CA LEU A 49 2.19 -8.41 19.77
C LEU A 49 2.88 -8.10 18.44
N SER A 50 4.21 -8.03 18.43
CA SER A 50 5.02 -7.81 17.22
C SER A 50 4.90 -8.97 16.23
N ARG A 51 4.87 -10.21 16.75
CA ARG A 51 4.76 -11.44 15.95
C ARG A 51 3.33 -11.73 15.46
N LYS A 52 2.33 -10.91 15.82
CA LYS A 52 0.99 -11.08 15.28
C LYS A 52 1.04 -10.87 13.76
N GLU A 53 1.02 -11.97 13.03
CA GLU A 53 0.96 -11.96 11.57
C GLU A 53 -0.16 -11.03 11.13
N ARG A 54 0.19 -9.98 10.37
CA ARG A 54 -0.75 -9.42 9.41
C ARG A 54 -0.99 -10.54 8.40
N ILE A 55 -1.94 -11.43 8.69
CA ILE A 55 -2.41 -12.45 7.75
C ILE A 55 -2.64 -11.70 6.45
N LYS A 56 -1.76 -11.92 5.47
CA LYS A 56 -1.93 -11.32 4.15
C LYS A 56 -3.27 -11.86 3.66
N PRO A 57 -4.26 -11.02 3.32
CA PRO A 57 -5.53 -11.53 2.84
C PRO A 57 -5.23 -12.44 1.64
N ILE A 58 -5.69 -13.69 1.73
CA ILE A 58 -5.60 -14.66 0.65
C ILE A 58 -6.34 -14.03 -0.54
N ARG A 59 -5.60 -13.58 -1.55
CA ARG A 59 -6.20 -12.98 -2.74
C ARG A 59 -6.81 -14.09 -3.59
N VAL A 60 -8.09 -14.38 -3.38
CA VAL A 60 -8.85 -15.31 -4.23
C VAL A 60 -9.12 -14.62 -5.56
N ARG A 61 -8.31 -14.91 -6.60
CA ARG A 61 -8.41 -14.28 -7.94
C ARG A 61 -9.66 -14.68 -8.73
N ALA A 62 -10.40 -15.69 -8.28
CA ALA A 62 -11.53 -16.25 -9.03
C ALA A 62 -12.64 -15.23 -9.28
N LEU A 63 -13.08 -14.49 -8.24
CA LEU A 63 -14.21 -13.55 -8.35
C LEU A 63 -13.90 -12.35 -9.26
N VAL A 64 -12.65 -11.86 -9.24
CA VAL A 64 -12.19 -10.74 -10.08
C VAL A 64 -12.14 -11.13 -11.55
N MET A 65 -11.74 -12.37 -11.86
CA MET A 65 -11.73 -12.86 -13.24
C MET A 65 -13.16 -13.06 -13.76
N THR A 66 -14.08 -13.62 -12.97
CA THR A 66 -15.46 -13.85 -13.41
C THR A 66 -16.23 -12.55 -13.63
N ILE A 67 -16.17 -11.61 -12.68
CA ILE A 67 -16.87 -10.32 -12.79
C ILE A 67 -16.19 -9.44 -13.85
N GLY A 68 -14.86 -9.40 -13.87
CA GLY A 68 -14.10 -8.57 -14.80
C GLY A 68 -14.29 -8.97 -16.26
N LEU A 69 -14.28 -10.27 -16.57
CA LEU A 69 -14.46 -10.76 -17.94
C LEU A 69 -15.89 -10.56 -18.43
N GLU A 70 -16.89 -10.81 -17.60
CA GLU A 70 -18.30 -10.62 -17.97
C GLU A 70 -18.63 -9.14 -18.22
N LEU A 71 -18.17 -8.24 -17.34
CA LEU A 71 -18.35 -6.81 -17.52
C LEU A 71 -17.62 -6.29 -18.76
N SER A 72 -16.40 -6.74 -19.01
CA SER A 72 -15.62 -6.34 -20.19
C SER A 72 -16.30 -6.79 -21.50
N LYS A 73 -16.89 -7.99 -21.49
CA LYS A 73 -17.66 -8.52 -22.62
C LYS A 73 -18.95 -7.71 -22.85
N GLN A 74 -19.67 -7.35 -21.79
CA GLN A 74 -20.87 -6.51 -21.90
C GLN A 74 -20.54 -5.10 -22.42
N ILE A 75 -19.45 -4.49 -21.96
CA ILE A 75 -18.96 -3.19 -22.45
C ILE A 75 -18.60 -3.26 -23.93
N LEU A 76 -17.85 -4.29 -24.34
CA LEU A 76 -17.48 -4.49 -25.75
C LEU A 76 -18.72 -4.62 -26.64
N ASN A 77 -19.68 -5.44 -26.20
CA ASN A 77 -20.94 -5.64 -26.93
C ASN A 77 -21.74 -4.34 -27.06
N ALA A 78 -21.87 -3.58 -25.97
CA ALA A 78 -22.55 -2.28 -25.99
C ALA A 78 -21.89 -1.29 -26.98
N HIS A 79 -20.55 -1.25 -27.02
CA HIS A 79 -19.81 -0.43 -27.99
C HIS A 79 -20.02 -0.89 -29.43
N THR A 80 -20.01 -2.20 -29.70
CA THR A 80 -20.26 -2.72 -31.05
C THR A 80 -21.68 -2.43 -31.52
N GLU A 81 -22.67 -2.52 -30.64
CA GLU A 81 -24.06 -2.18 -30.95
C GLU A 81 -24.24 -0.68 -31.24
N ALA A 82 -23.60 0.18 -30.43
CA ALA A 82 -23.64 1.63 -30.64
C ALA A 82 -22.98 2.08 -31.95
N ARG A 83 -21.96 1.34 -32.44
CA ARG A 83 -21.24 1.65 -33.69
C ARG A 83 -21.96 1.16 -34.96
N LYS A 84 -23.06 0.41 -34.83
CA LYS A 84 -23.84 -0.03 -35.99
C LYS A 84 -24.36 1.17 -36.79
N PRO A 85 -24.35 1.10 -38.13
CA PRO A 85 -24.73 2.22 -38.99
C PRO A 85 -26.17 2.69 -38.77
N GLU A 86 -27.05 1.80 -38.31
CA GLU A 86 -28.44 2.09 -37.95
C GLU A 86 -28.58 3.01 -36.71
N ASN A 87 -27.56 3.05 -35.84
CA ASN A 87 -27.55 3.80 -34.59
C ASN A 87 -26.74 5.12 -34.67
N LEU A 88 -26.00 5.33 -35.77
CA LEU A 88 -25.22 6.56 -36.00
C LEU A 88 -26.11 7.62 -36.64
N LYS A 89 -26.33 8.78 -35.99
CA LYS A 89 -27.09 9.86 -36.63
C LYS A 89 -26.20 10.56 -37.65
N ASN A 90 -26.77 10.98 -38.79
CA ASN A 90 -26.02 11.63 -39.89
C ASN A 90 -25.19 12.88 -39.49
N LYS A 91 -25.44 13.48 -38.32
CA LYS A 91 -24.65 14.60 -37.77
C LYS A 91 -23.37 14.15 -37.04
N ASP A 92 -23.31 12.90 -36.59
CA ASP A 92 -22.20 12.35 -35.79
C ASP A 92 -20.97 12.02 -36.67
N VAL A 93 -21.14 11.96 -38.00
CA VAL A 93 -20.09 11.68 -38.99
C VAL A 93 -19.34 12.96 -39.42
N GLY A 94 -19.82 14.14 -39.01
CA GLY A 94 -19.32 15.45 -39.46
C GLY A 94 -17.88 15.80 -39.06
N GLY A 95 -17.21 14.96 -38.29
CA GLY A 95 -15.80 15.14 -37.89
C GLY A 95 -14.85 14.03 -38.34
N MET A 96 -15.31 13.00 -39.06
CA MET A 96 -14.47 11.84 -39.42
C MET A 96 -13.87 11.89 -40.83
N LEU A 97 -14.18 12.91 -41.62
CA LEU A 97 -13.55 13.14 -42.93
C LEU A 97 -12.54 14.30 -42.82
N VAL A 98 -11.37 14.01 -42.26
CA VAL A 98 -10.14 14.74 -42.61
C VAL A 98 -9.31 13.81 -43.48
N GLU A 99 -9.20 14.23 -44.72
CA GLU A 99 -8.32 13.86 -45.82
C GLU A 99 -7.22 12.82 -45.56
N ASN A 100 -7.24 11.74 -46.34
CA ASN A 100 -6.01 11.12 -46.84
C ASN A 100 -5.98 11.36 -48.35
N SER A 101 -5.28 12.43 -48.76
CA SER A 101 -4.64 12.52 -50.08
C SER A 101 -3.32 11.77 -50.05
#